data_AF-A0A2G3JZB2-F1
#
_entry.id   AF-A0A2G3JZB2-F1
#
_cell.length_a   1.000
_cell.length_b   1.000
_cell.length_c   1.000
_cell.angle_alpha   90.00
_cell.angle_beta   90.00
_cell.angle_gamma   90.00
#
_symmetry.space_group_name_H-M   'P 1'
#
loop_
_entity.id
_entity.type
_entity.pdbx_description
1 polymer ?
#
loop_
_entity_poly.entity_id
_entity_poly.type
_entity_poly.pdbx_seq_one_letter_code
_entity_poly.pdbx_strand_id
1 'polypeptide(L)'
;MLNYLVEPGLAGRAPCDFPQAGNAEQSVLDRLLNKHGLRANEVADLLPVTRQQRTMLLESMTLTEPDMYVAQFVATFAGSFDRVALMQAWSRLLARHETLRSGFVWRHDDDPLCVVFEASEPTWQHLNWREQDVSNWLVQDWLAGFDGVKPPLRFATLRLSDERWLFVWTYHHALLDSQSVAHLLTEAMSPHALAALPARDPIRWLARQNSN
;
A
#
# COMPACT_ATOMS: atom_id res chain seq x y z
N MET A 1 -38.29 -17.00 12.34
CA MET A 1 -37.83 -15.83 11.57
C MET A 1 -37.44 -14.77 12.58
N LEU A 2 -36.19 -14.78 13.03
CA LEU A 2 -35.67 -13.83 14.03
C LEU A 2 -34.72 -12.88 13.30
N ASN A 3 -35.19 -11.65 13.06
CA ASN A 3 -34.36 -10.57 12.53
C ASN A 3 -33.43 -10.09 13.64
N TYR A 4 -32.15 -10.42 13.54
CA TYR A 4 -31.10 -9.75 14.29
C TYR A 4 -30.81 -8.43 13.58
N LEU A 5 -31.38 -7.34 14.09
CA LEU A 5 -30.98 -5.99 13.68
C LEU A 5 -29.62 -5.74 14.32
N VAL A 6 -28.56 -5.86 13.52
CA VAL A 6 -27.23 -5.37 13.88
C VAL A 6 -27.32 -3.85 13.86
N GLU A 7 -27.29 -3.24 15.05
CA GLU A 7 -27.16 -1.80 15.20
C GLU A 7 -25.93 -1.34 14.40
N PRO A 8 -26.07 -0.44 13.42
CA PRO A 8 -24.94 0.03 12.65
C PRO A 8 -23.95 0.72 13.58
N GLY A 9 -22.70 0.21 13.63
CA GLY A 9 -21.60 0.89 14.30
C GLY A 9 -21.36 2.29 13.74
N LEU A 10 -20.47 3.05 14.37
CA LEU A 10 -20.25 4.52 14.27
C LEU A 10 -20.21 5.17 12.87
N ALA A 11 -20.23 4.41 11.77
CA ALA A 11 -20.44 4.93 10.41
C ALA A 11 -21.15 3.94 9.45
N GLY A 12 -22.00 3.04 9.93
CA GLY A 12 -22.82 2.16 9.08
C GLY A 12 -22.14 0.88 8.57
N ARG A 13 -20.89 0.61 8.95
CA ARG A 13 -20.18 -0.66 8.67
C ARG A 13 -20.25 -1.60 9.86
N ALA A 14 -20.59 -2.85 9.61
CA ALA A 14 -20.68 -3.92 10.59
C ALA A 14 -19.63 -5.03 10.33
N PRO A 15 -19.27 -5.87 11.33
CA PRO A 15 -18.36 -6.99 11.13
C PRO A 15 -18.72 -7.91 9.96
N CYS A 16 -20.00 -8.07 9.64
CA CYS A 16 -20.44 -8.85 8.48
C CYS A 16 -20.01 -8.25 7.14
N ASP A 17 -19.67 -6.96 7.08
CA ASP A 17 -19.10 -6.32 5.90
C ASP A 17 -17.63 -6.73 5.67
N PHE A 18 -16.99 -7.37 6.66
CA PHE A 18 -15.60 -7.84 6.63
C PHE A 18 -15.52 -9.35 6.88
N PRO A 19 -16.15 -10.20 6.05
CA PRO A 19 -16.29 -11.63 6.32
C PRO A 19 -14.95 -12.36 6.42
N GLN A 20 -13.89 -11.81 5.82
CA GLN A 20 -12.54 -12.38 5.82
C GLN A 20 -11.76 -12.06 7.10
N ALA A 21 -12.12 -11.01 7.84
CA ALA A 21 -11.49 -10.65 9.11
C ALA A 21 -11.94 -11.54 10.29
N GLY A 22 -12.85 -12.49 10.04
CA GLY A 22 -13.43 -13.40 11.03
C GLY A 22 -14.66 -12.83 11.75
N ASN A 23 -15.31 -13.64 12.58
CA ASN A 23 -16.52 -13.29 13.32
C ASN A 23 -16.21 -12.40 14.55
N ALA A 24 -15.72 -11.19 14.32
CA ALA A 24 -15.49 -10.21 15.38
C ALA A 24 -16.80 -9.54 15.82
N GLU A 25 -16.92 -9.22 17.10
CA GLU A 25 -17.98 -8.32 17.57
C GLU A 25 -17.74 -6.88 17.09
N GLN A 26 -18.81 -6.09 16.92
CA GLN A 26 -18.71 -4.66 16.54
C GLN A 26 -17.76 -3.89 17.46
N SER A 27 -17.79 -4.18 18.76
CA SER A 27 -16.94 -3.52 19.74
C SER A 27 -15.44 -3.75 19.49
N VAL A 28 -15.06 -4.90 18.93
CA VAL A 28 -13.67 -5.23 18.59
C VAL A 28 -13.22 -4.46 17.36
N LEU A 29 -14.10 -4.37 16.35
CA LEU A 29 -13.85 -3.60 15.14
C LEU A 29 -13.65 -2.10 15.48
N ASP A 30 -14.56 -1.53 16.26
CA ASP A 30 -14.48 -0.12 16.65
C ASP A 30 -13.20 0.18 17.44
N ARG A 31 -12.79 -0.73 18.35
CA ARG A 31 -11.52 -0.60 19.08
C ARG A 31 -10.31 -0.68 18.15
N LEU A 32 -10.31 -1.59 17.18
CA LEU A 32 -9.22 -1.73 16.21
C LEU A 32 -9.07 -0.45 15.38
N LEU A 33 -10.17 0.06 14.83
CA LEU A 33 -10.16 1.27 14.02
C LEU A 33 -9.70 2.48 14.84
N ASN A 34 -10.26 2.67 16.04
CA ASN A 34 -9.86 3.76 16.93
C ASN A 34 -8.39 3.70 17.36
N LYS A 35 -7.86 2.50 17.66
CA LYS A 35 -6.44 2.29 18.01
C LYS A 35 -5.51 2.82 16.91
N HIS A 36 -5.92 2.67 15.66
CA HIS A 36 -5.13 3.02 14.47
C HIS A 36 -5.55 4.36 13.84
N GLY A 37 -6.44 5.12 14.50
CA GLY A 37 -6.91 6.41 14.02
C GLY A 37 -7.74 6.36 12.72
N LEU A 38 -8.34 5.20 12.43
CA LEU A 38 -9.12 4.96 11.23
C LEU A 38 -10.60 5.20 11.44
N ARG A 39 -11.29 5.68 10.41
CA ARG A 39 -12.75 5.75 10.35
C ARG A 39 -13.28 4.61 9.51
N ALA A 40 -14.44 4.06 9.88
CA ALA A 40 -14.99 2.92 9.16
C ALA A 40 -15.36 3.23 7.69
N ASN A 41 -15.65 4.49 7.36
CA ASN A 41 -15.89 4.93 5.98
C ASN A 41 -14.60 5.12 5.14
N GLU A 42 -13.42 5.01 5.75
CA GLU A 42 -12.13 4.99 5.05
C GLU A 42 -11.72 3.56 4.70
N VAL A 43 -12.37 2.56 5.30
CA VAL A 43 -12.04 1.14 5.17
C VAL A 43 -13.02 0.46 4.22
N ALA A 44 -12.51 0.01 3.08
CA ALA A 44 -13.26 -0.78 2.11
C ALA A 44 -13.34 -2.25 2.52
N ASP A 45 -12.26 -2.80 3.10
CA ASP A 45 -12.20 -4.20 3.53
C ASP A 45 -11.13 -4.43 4.61
N LEU A 46 -11.25 -5.54 5.33
CA LEU A 46 -10.26 -6.07 6.27
C LEU A 46 -9.99 -7.53 5.92
N LEU A 47 -8.73 -7.82 5.59
CA LEU A 47 -8.30 -9.13 5.11
C LEU A 47 -7.28 -9.74 6.08
N PRO A 48 -7.28 -11.08 6.27
CA PRO A 48 -6.21 -11.75 6.98
C PRO A 48 -4.94 -11.62 6.16
N VAL A 49 -3.81 -11.40 6.82
CA VAL A 49 -2.52 -11.46 6.13
C VAL A 49 -2.10 -12.92 5.90
N THR A 50 -1.25 -13.13 4.91
CA THR A 50 -0.56 -14.43 4.74
C THR A 50 0.48 -14.66 5.82
N ARG A 51 0.86 -15.94 5.98
CA ARG A 51 2.02 -16.31 6.82
C ARG A 51 3.28 -15.54 6.42
N GLN A 52 3.53 -15.40 5.11
CA GLN A 52 4.71 -14.67 4.62
C GLN A 52 4.63 -13.17 4.98
N GLN A 53 3.48 -12.52 4.72
CA GLN A 53 3.28 -11.12 5.10
C GLN A 53 3.44 -10.92 6.60
N ARG A 54 2.89 -11.83 7.43
CA ARG A 54 3.05 -11.77 8.89
C ARG A 54 4.52 -11.86 9.30
N THR A 55 5.27 -12.80 8.73
CA THR A 55 6.72 -12.93 8.99
C THR A 55 7.46 -11.64 8.62
N MET A 56 7.22 -11.10 7.42
CA MET A 56 7.83 -9.84 6.98
C MET A 56 7.53 -8.70 7.95
N LEU A 57 6.25 -8.50 8.31
CA LEU A 57 5.83 -7.43 9.21
C LEU A 57 6.42 -7.56 10.62
N LEU A 58 6.49 -8.78 11.17
CA LEU A 58 7.12 -9.03 12.47
C LEU A 58 8.62 -8.73 12.44
N GLU A 59 9.32 -9.19 11.40
CA GLU A 59 10.74 -8.96 11.26
C GLU A 59 11.05 -7.46 11.10
N SER A 60 10.29 -6.73 10.27
CA SER A 60 10.38 -5.27 10.13
C SER A 60 10.25 -4.50 11.44
N MET A 61 9.50 -5.02 12.43
CA MET A 61 9.40 -4.40 13.77
C MET A 61 10.63 -4.62 14.66
N THR A 62 11.45 -5.62 14.34
CA THR A 62 12.59 -6.06 15.18
C THR A 62 13.96 -5.66 14.63
N LEU A 63 14.03 -5.26 13.36
CA LEU A 63 15.28 -4.90 12.70
C LEU A 63 15.80 -3.54 13.18
N THR A 64 17.08 -3.52 13.58
CA THR A 64 17.82 -2.31 14.00
C THR A 64 18.57 -1.63 12.85
N GLU A 65 18.55 -2.25 11.67
CA GLU A 65 19.24 -1.85 10.44
C GLU A 65 18.24 -1.91 9.27
N PRO A 66 18.50 -1.23 8.14
CA PRO A 66 17.43 -0.89 7.20
C PRO A 66 16.58 -2.09 6.81
N ASP A 67 15.27 -1.87 6.87
CA ASP A 67 14.28 -2.90 6.67
C ASP A 67 14.46 -3.57 5.31
N MET A 68 14.87 -4.85 5.34
CA MET A 68 15.14 -5.66 4.14
C MET A 68 13.89 -5.89 3.29
N TYR A 69 12.71 -5.59 3.82
CA TYR A 69 11.44 -5.68 3.11
C TYR A 69 11.05 -4.38 2.45
N VAL A 70 11.79 -3.29 2.65
CA VAL A 70 11.62 -2.05 1.89
C VAL A 70 12.44 -2.14 0.60
N ALA A 71 11.78 -1.93 -0.53
CA ALA A 71 12.39 -1.90 -1.85
C ALA A 71 12.22 -0.54 -2.52
N GLN A 72 13.18 -0.19 -3.38
CA GLN A 72 13.15 1.00 -4.22
C GLN A 72 13.27 0.61 -5.68
N PHE A 73 12.31 1.05 -6.49
CA PHE A 73 12.44 1.11 -7.94
C PHE A 73 12.88 2.52 -8.36
N VAL A 74 13.99 2.62 -9.11
CA VAL A 74 14.54 3.89 -9.59
C VAL A 74 14.57 3.88 -11.11
N ALA A 75 13.90 4.86 -11.73
CA ALA A 75 13.90 5.05 -13.18
C ALA A 75 14.47 6.41 -13.55
N THR A 76 15.38 6.42 -14.53
CA THR A 76 15.96 7.65 -15.08
C THR A 76 15.28 8.02 -16.38
N PHE A 77 14.85 9.28 -16.47
CA PHE A 77 14.26 9.87 -17.67
C PHE A 77 15.20 10.93 -18.23
N ALA A 78 15.39 10.88 -19.54
CA ALA A 78 16.16 11.86 -20.30
C ALA A 78 15.22 12.84 -21.03
N GLY A 79 15.61 14.10 -21.12
CA GLY A 79 14.84 15.16 -21.78
C GLY A 79 13.64 15.65 -20.97
N SER A 80 12.54 15.94 -21.67
CA SER A 80 11.31 16.45 -21.06
C SER A 80 10.65 15.39 -20.19
N PHE A 81 10.31 15.76 -18.96
CA PHE A 81 9.62 14.89 -18.01
C PHE A 81 8.26 15.47 -17.64
N ASP A 82 7.18 14.79 -18.05
CA ASP A 82 5.82 15.16 -17.68
C ASP A 82 5.44 14.51 -16.35
N ARG A 83 5.71 15.24 -15.26
CA ARG A 83 5.36 14.84 -13.90
C ARG A 83 3.85 14.63 -13.74
N VAL A 84 3.02 15.43 -14.41
CA VAL A 84 1.56 15.35 -14.28
C VAL A 84 1.05 14.05 -14.91
N ALA A 85 1.56 13.71 -16.09
CA ALA A 85 1.23 12.44 -16.74
C ALA A 85 1.63 11.22 -15.88
N LEU A 86 2.82 11.26 -15.27
CA LEU A 86 3.28 10.20 -14.36
C LEU A 86 2.36 10.06 -13.15
N MET A 87 2.03 11.16 -12.47
CA MET A 87 1.12 11.15 -11.33
C MET A 87 -0.25 10.59 -11.73
N GLN A 88 -0.80 11.03 -12.86
CA GLN A 88 -2.08 10.53 -13.36
C GLN A 88 -2.05 9.04 -13.72
N ALA A 89 -0.94 8.52 -14.23
CA ALA A 89 -0.77 7.09 -14.49
C ALA A 89 -0.82 6.30 -13.17
N TRP A 90 -0.05 6.71 -12.16
CA TRP A 90 -0.04 6.07 -10.85
C TRP A 90 -1.37 6.22 -10.10
N SER A 91 -2.03 7.37 -10.16
CA SER A 91 -3.37 7.55 -9.57
C SER A 91 -4.39 6.57 -10.14
N ARG A 92 -4.31 6.27 -11.44
CA ARG A 92 -5.18 5.24 -12.07
C ARG A 92 -4.87 3.84 -11.56
N LEU A 93 -3.60 3.51 -11.35
CA LEU A 93 -3.20 2.22 -10.76
C LEU A 93 -3.68 2.10 -9.31
N LEU A 94 -3.52 3.15 -8.50
CA LEU A 94 -3.98 3.19 -7.11
C LEU A 94 -5.50 3.01 -6.99
N ALA A 95 -6.26 3.63 -7.89
CA ALA A 95 -7.71 3.45 -7.93
C ALA A 95 -8.12 2.05 -8.39
N ARG A 96 -7.31 1.42 -9.26
CA ARG A 96 -7.61 0.11 -9.87
C ARG A 96 -7.21 -1.08 -8.99
N HIS A 97 -6.06 -1.00 -8.31
CA HIS A 97 -5.47 -2.12 -7.58
C HIS A 97 -5.61 -1.90 -6.08
N GLU A 98 -6.39 -2.77 -5.43
CA GLU A 98 -6.64 -2.67 -4.00
C GLU A 98 -5.36 -2.78 -3.18
N THR A 99 -4.44 -3.62 -3.65
CA THR A 99 -3.13 -3.79 -3.05
C THR A 99 -2.38 -2.47 -2.90
N LEU A 100 -2.49 -1.51 -3.84
CA LEU A 100 -1.81 -0.22 -3.71
C LEU A 100 -2.49 0.73 -2.73
N ARG A 101 -3.76 0.49 -2.39
CA ARG A 101 -4.50 1.20 -1.33
C ARG A 101 -4.63 0.34 -0.08
N SER A 102 -3.70 -0.58 0.17
CA SER A 102 -3.73 -1.46 1.33
C SER A 102 -2.61 -1.15 2.33
N GLY A 103 -2.89 -1.19 3.61
CA GLY A 103 -1.93 -1.06 4.70
C GLY A 103 -2.09 -2.18 5.73
N PHE A 104 -1.32 -2.14 6.82
CA PHE A 104 -1.32 -3.19 7.83
C PHE A 104 -1.57 -2.64 9.23
N VAL A 105 -2.48 -3.29 9.97
CA VAL A 105 -2.85 -2.90 11.34
C VAL A 105 -2.74 -4.08 12.29
N TRP A 106 -2.22 -3.83 13.49
CA TRP A 106 -2.05 -4.86 14.52
C TRP A 106 -3.26 -4.94 15.45
N ARG A 107 -3.82 -6.15 15.58
CA ARG A 107 -4.78 -6.48 16.64
C ARG A 107 -4.10 -6.47 18.02
N HIS A 108 -4.85 -6.71 19.09
CA HIS A 108 -4.30 -6.76 20.45
C HIS A 108 -3.42 -8.00 20.70
N ASP A 109 -3.55 -9.06 19.90
CA ASP A 109 -2.84 -10.33 20.07
C ASP A 109 -1.65 -10.51 19.10
N ASP A 110 -1.04 -9.41 18.64
CA ASP A 110 0.06 -9.41 17.64
C ASP A 110 -0.27 -10.17 16.34
N ASP A 111 -1.53 -10.12 15.94
CA ASP A 111 -2.01 -10.64 14.66
C ASP A 111 -2.32 -9.47 13.72
N PRO A 112 -1.53 -9.27 12.66
CA PRO A 112 -1.75 -8.17 11.74
C PRO A 112 -2.89 -8.49 10.77
N LEU A 113 -3.68 -7.47 10.44
CA LEU A 113 -4.66 -7.49 9.37
C LEU A 113 -4.22 -6.55 8.25
N CYS A 114 -4.58 -6.91 7.02
CA CYS A 114 -4.52 -6.01 5.89
C CYS A 114 -5.78 -5.15 5.86
N VAL A 115 -5.61 -3.83 5.91
CA VAL A 115 -6.68 -2.86 5.71
C VAL A 115 -6.67 -2.42 4.25
N VAL A 116 -7.79 -2.59 3.55
CA VAL A 116 -7.98 -2.01 2.23
C VAL A 116 -8.72 -0.68 2.40
N PHE A 117 -8.11 0.42 1.98
CA PHE A 117 -8.68 1.77 2.08
C PHE A 117 -9.58 2.10 0.90
N GLU A 118 -10.73 2.74 1.09
CA GLU A 118 -11.63 3.19 0.00
C GLU A 118 -10.87 4.00 -1.07
N ALA A 119 -10.00 4.90 -0.62
CA ALA A 119 -9.06 5.62 -1.47
C ALA A 119 -7.75 5.84 -0.71
N SER A 120 -6.66 5.96 -1.45
CA SER A 120 -5.35 6.31 -0.90
C SER A 120 -4.69 7.38 -1.75
N GLU A 121 -4.21 8.43 -1.09
CA GLU A 121 -3.33 9.43 -1.68
C GLU A 121 -1.89 9.11 -1.24
N PRO A 122 -1.04 8.62 -2.14
CA PRO A 122 0.33 8.28 -1.79
C PRO A 122 1.14 9.55 -1.54
N THR A 123 2.16 9.44 -0.69
CA THR A 123 3.09 10.53 -0.47
C THR A 123 3.95 10.75 -1.71
N TRP A 124 3.86 11.95 -2.29
CA TRP A 124 4.73 12.41 -3.38
C TRP A 124 5.73 13.44 -2.87
N GLN A 125 7.01 13.23 -3.19
CA GLN A 125 8.07 14.23 -3.02
C GLN A 125 8.54 14.72 -4.39
N HIS A 126 8.62 16.04 -4.57
CA HIS A 126 9.13 16.64 -5.80
C HIS A 126 10.32 17.54 -5.47
N LEU A 127 11.51 17.10 -5.88
CA LEU A 127 12.76 17.70 -5.43
C LEU A 127 13.53 18.25 -6.63
N ASN A 128 14.08 19.45 -6.48
CA ASN A 128 15.08 19.99 -7.40
C ASN A 128 16.46 19.63 -6.84
N TRP A 129 16.97 18.47 -7.25
CA TRP A 129 18.17 17.84 -6.69
C TRP A 129 19.31 17.96 -7.69
N ARG A 130 19.86 19.17 -7.84
CA ARG A 130 20.95 19.44 -8.81
C ARG A 130 22.32 18.92 -8.34
N GLU A 131 22.37 18.27 -7.18
CA GLU A 131 23.58 17.63 -6.67
C GLU A 131 23.91 16.36 -7.46
N GLN A 132 25.21 16.06 -7.56
CA GLN A 132 25.67 14.90 -8.33
C GLN A 132 25.44 13.57 -7.60
N ASP A 133 25.38 13.59 -6.27
CA ASP A 133 25.18 12.38 -5.47
C ASP A 133 23.72 12.26 -5.01
N VAL A 134 22.95 11.47 -5.76
CA VAL A 134 21.59 11.08 -5.38
C VAL A 134 21.57 9.88 -4.44
N SER A 135 22.69 9.17 -4.29
CA SER A 135 22.78 7.93 -3.53
C SER A 135 22.46 8.18 -2.06
N ASN A 136 22.94 9.29 -1.50
CA ASN A 136 22.60 9.67 -0.13
C ASN A 136 21.08 9.87 0.04
N TRP A 137 20.42 10.54 -0.90
CA TRP A 137 18.96 10.71 -0.84
C TRP A 137 18.22 9.37 -0.92
N LEU A 138 18.63 8.48 -1.83
CA LEU A 138 18.05 7.14 -1.96
C LEU A 138 18.16 6.35 -0.66
N VAL A 139 19.35 6.37 -0.04
CA VAL A 139 19.63 5.70 1.23
C VAL A 139 18.77 6.28 2.36
N GLN A 140 18.64 7.61 2.45
CA GLN A 140 17.80 8.24 3.47
C GLN A 140 16.31 7.90 3.29
N ASP A 141 15.79 7.92 2.06
CA ASP A 141 14.41 7.51 1.79
C ASP A 141 14.18 6.02 2.09
N TRP A 142 15.17 5.17 1.83
CA TRP A 142 15.10 3.75 2.18
C TRP A 142 15.10 3.53 3.69
N LEU A 143 16.02 4.19 4.42
CA LEU A 143 16.13 4.13 5.88
C LEU A 143 14.92 4.71 6.61
N ALA A 144 14.19 5.64 5.99
CA ALA A 144 12.97 6.18 6.57
C ALA A 144 11.88 5.10 6.78
N GLY A 145 11.96 3.96 6.08
CA GLY A 145 11.08 2.82 6.30
C GLY A 145 9.59 3.17 6.16
N PHE A 146 8.73 2.40 6.84
CA PHE A 146 7.30 2.71 6.95
C PHE A 146 6.83 2.52 8.39
N ASP A 147 6.02 3.45 8.87
CA ASP A 147 5.68 3.61 10.29
C ASP A 147 4.24 3.21 10.65
N GLY A 148 3.48 2.59 9.74
CA GLY A 148 2.24 1.93 10.15
C GLY A 148 1.12 1.80 9.11
N VAL A 149 -0.04 2.34 9.51
CA VAL A 149 -1.39 1.99 9.06
C VAL A 149 -1.66 2.32 7.59
N LYS A 150 -1.04 3.38 7.08
CA LYS A 150 -1.21 3.83 5.70
C LYS A 150 -0.54 2.86 4.72
N PRO A 151 -0.95 2.85 3.44
CA PRO A 151 -0.28 2.01 2.46
C PRO A 151 1.23 2.28 2.44
N PRO A 152 2.08 1.25 2.63
CA PRO A 152 3.52 1.42 2.78
C PRO A 152 4.16 1.60 1.41
N LEU A 153 3.86 2.73 0.77
CA LEU A 153 4.44 3.15 -0.49
C LEU A 153 4.62 4.68 -0.56
N ARG A 154 5.72 5.12 -1.18
CA ARG A 154 6.06 6.52 -1.42
C ARG A 154 6.55 6.69 -2.86
N PHE A 155 6.36 7.89 -3.37
CA PHE A 155 6.87 8.29 -4.67
C PHE A 155 7.74 9.55 -4.53
N ALA A 156 8.80 9.62 -5.31
CA ALA A 156 9.58 10.84 -5.46
C ALA A 156 9.94 11.09 -6.93
N THR A 157 10.04 12.37 -7.27
CA THR A 157 10.62 12.81 -8.54
C THR A 157 11.74 13.79 -8.25
N LEU A 158 12.95 13.50 -8.71
CA LEU A 158 14.13 14.35 -8.53
C LEU A 158 14.53 14.94 -9.87
N ARG A 159 14.57 16.27 -9.98
CA ARG A 159 15.15 16.97 -11.13
C ARG A 159 16.66 17.08 -10.92
N LEU A 160 17.44 16.31 -11.67
CA LEU A 160 18.90 16.32 -11.60
C LEU A 160 19.51 17.40 -12.50
N SER A 161 18.89 17.63 -13.66
CA SER A 161 19.22 18.73 -14.56
C SER A 161 17.97 19.14 -15.35
N ASP A 162 18.12 20.02 -16.34
CA ASP A 162 17.00 20.39 -17.21
C ASP A 162 16.57 19.24 -18.14
N GLU A 163 17.44 18.25 -18.35
CA GLU A 163 17.24 17.10 -19.24
C GLU A 163 17.35 15.75 -18.52
N ARG A 164 17.39 15.74 -17.18
CA ARG A 164 17.55 14.50 -16.42
C ARG A 164 16.67 14.50 -15.18
N TRP A 165 15.84 13.47 -15.09
CA TRP A 165 14.92 13.27 -13.99
C TRP A 165 15.04 11.85 -13.46
N LEU A 166 14.83 11.69 -12.16
CA LEU A 166 14.62 10.39 -11.54
C LEU A 166 13.19 10.29 -11.04
N PHE A 167 12.60 9.13 -11.23
CA PHE A 167 11.43 8.68 -10.49
C PHE A 167 11.88 7.60 -9.53
N VAL A 168 11.45 7.71 -8.28
CA VAL A 168 11.69 6.71 -7.24
C VAL A 168 10.34 6.25 -6.72
N TRP A 169 10.13 4.94 -6.70
CA TRP A 169 9.01 4.30 -6.06
C TRP A 169 9.52 3.38 -4.96
N THR A 170 9.20 3.75 -3.73
CA THR A 170 9.60 3.03 -2.52
C THR A 170 8.38 2.31 -1.98
N TYR A 171 8.48 1.01 -1.67
CA TYR A 171 7.36 0.22 -1.17
C TYR A 171 7.82 -0.91 -0.26
N HIS A 172 6.90 -1.46 0.54
CA HIS A 172 7.16 -2.61 1.39
C HIS A 172 6.71 -3.93 0.73
N HIS A 173 7.54 -4.98 0.79
CA HIS A 173 7.30 -6.28 0.14
C HIS A 173 6.10 -7.06 0.67
N ALA A 174 5.65 -6.77 1.90
CA ALA A 174 4.37 -7.30 2.38
C ALA A 174 3.19 -6.88 1.47
N LEU A 175 3.32 -5.78 0.73
CA LEU A 175 2.30 -5.31 -0.20
C LEU A 175 2.37 -6.03 -1.54
N LEU A 176 3.58 -6.21 -2.09
CA LEU A 176 3.81 -6.58 -3.48
C LEU A 176 4.91 -7.63 -3.64
N ASP A 177 4.61 -8.66 -4.42
CA ASP A 177 5.60 -9.58 -4.97
C ASP A 177 6.22 -9.05 -6.27
N SER A 178 7.33 -9.67 -6.69
CA SER A 178 8.08 -9.25 -7.88
C SER A 178 7.26 -9.30 -9.18
N GLN A 179 6.31 -10.26 -9.29
CA GLN A 179 5.45 -10.36 -10.46
C GLN A 179 4.45 -9.21 -10.52
N SER A 180 3.88 -8.83 -9.38
CA SER A 180 2.95 -7.71 -9.25
C SER A 180 3.63 -6.39 -9.56
N VAL A 181 4.87 -6.21 -9.09
CA VAL A 181 5.72 -5.06 -9.43
C VAL A 181 5.93 -4.96 -10.94
N ALA A 182 6.31 -6.06 -11.61
CA ALA A 182 6.51 -6.05 -13.05
C ALA A 182 5.22 -5.69 -13.83
N HIS A 183 4.07 -6.21 -13.41
CA HIS A 183 2.79 -5.88 -14.02
C HIS A 183 2.43 -4.40 -13.84
N LEU A 184 2.56 -3.86 -12.62
CA LEU A 184 2.28 -2.45 -12.32
C LEU A 184 3.19 -1.52 -13.11
N LEU A 185 4.48 -1.83 -13.24
CA LEU A 185 5.41 -1.05 -14.05
C LEU A 185 5.03 -1.10 -15.54
N THR A 186 4.58 -2.25 -16.05
CA THR A 186 4.09 -2.38 -17.43
C THR A 186 2.86 -1.50 -17.66
N GLU A 187 1.90 -1.52 -16.74
CA GLU A 187 0.70 -0.68 -16.83
C GLU A 187 1.00 0.81 -16.69
N ALA A 188 1.94 1.20 -15.81
CA ALA A 188 2.38 2.59 -15.63
C ALA A 188 3.03 3.16 -16.91
N MET A 189 3.80 2.34 -17.63
CA MET A 189 4.54 2.76 -18.82
C MET A 189 3.71 2.70 -20.11
N SER A 190 2.60 1.97 -20.11
CA SER A 190 1.68 1.89 -21.25
C SER A 190 0.24 2.21 -20.82
N PRO A 191 -0.14 3.50 -20.79
CA PRO A 191 -1.48 3.92 -20.39
C PRO A 191 -2.60 3.29 -21.23
N HIS A 192 -2.31 2.91 -22.48
CA HIS A 192 -3.26 2.20 -23.36
C HIS A 192 -3.39 0.70 -23.04
N ALA A 193 -2.42 0.09 -22.34
CA ALA A 193 -2.49 -1.30 -21.86
C ALA A 193 -3.37 -1.46 -20.61
N LEU A 194 -3.65 -0.37 -19.89
CA LEU A 194 -4.46 -0.33 -18.66
C LEU A 194 -5.89 -0.89 -18.86
N ALA A 195 -6.39 -0.87 -20.10
CA ALA A 195 -7.69 -1.42 -20.47
C ALA A 195 -7.66 -2.93 -20.79
N ALA A 196 -6.48 -3.50 -21.07
CA ALA A 196 -6.35 -4.85 -21.63
C ALA A 196 -5.91 -5.91 -20.60
N LEU A 197 -5.23 -5.52 -19.52
CA LEU A 197 -4.80 -6.45 -18.46
C LEU A 197 -5.87 -6.55 -17.37
N PRO A 198 -6.30 -7.75 -16.96
CA PRO A 198 -7.21 -7.89 -15.82
C PRO A 198 -6.52 -7.35 -14.56
N ALA A 199 -7.26 -6.59 -13.75
CA ALA A 199 -6.77 -6.16 -12.45
C ALA A 199 -6.43 -7.41 -11.65
N ARG A 200 -5.15 -7.59 -11.35
CA ARG A 200 -4.72 -8.58 -10.36
C ARG A 200 -4.72 -7.86 -9.02
N ASP A 201 -5.43 -8.43 -8.06
CA ASP A 201 -5.35 -8.05 -6.64
C ASP A 201 -4.67 -9.18 -5.88
N PRO A 202 -3.32 -9.20 -5.86
CA PRO A 202 -2.54 -10.21 -5.14
C PRO A 202 -3.03 -10.39 -3.71
N ILE A 203 -3.42 -9.31 -3.04
CA ILE A 203 -3.84 -9.36 -1.64
C ILE A 203 -5.14 -10.14 -1.45
N ARG A 204 -6.11 -10.00 -2.38
CA ARG A 204 -7.35 -10.79 -2.37
C ARG A 204 -7.12 -12.24 -2.79
N TRP A 205 -6.18 -12.49 -3.70
CA TRP A 205 -5.81 -13.86 -4.09
C TRP A 205 -5.13 -14.59 -2.94
N LEU A 206 -4.19 -13.92 -2.29
CA LEU A 206 -3.43 -14.40 -1.14
C LEU A 206 -4.34 -14.64 0.08
N ALA A 207 -5.27 -13.73 0.37
CA ALA A 207 -6.21 -13.88 1.48
C ALA A 207 -7.06 -15.16 1.36
N ARG A 208 -7.54 -15.47 0.15
CA ARG A 208 -8.36 -16.68 -0.12
C ARG A 208 -7.60 -17.99 0.08
N GLN A 209 -6.27 -18.00 -0.02
CA GLN A 209 -5.48 -19.21 0.17
C GLN A 209 -5.26 -19.58 1.64
N ASN A 210 -5.46 -18.66 2.58
CA ASN A 210 -5.33 -18.92 4.02
C ASN A 210 -6.66 -19.31 4.69
N SER A 211 -7.78 -19.30 3.95
CA SER A 211 -9.11 -19.63 4.48
C SER A 211 -9.44 -21.15 4.43
N ASN A 212 -8.47 -21.99 4.07
CA ASN A 212 -8.53 -23.46 4.06
C ASN A 212 -7.48 -24.04 5.00
#